data_AF-A0AAU9WQQ4-F1
#
_entry.id   AF-A0AAU9WQQ4-F1
#
_cell.length_a   1.000
_cell.length_b   1.000
_cell.length_c   1.000
_cell.angle_alpha   90.00
_cell.angle_beta   90.00
_cell.angle_gamma   90.00
#
_symmetry.space_group_name_H-M   'P 1'
#
loop_
_entity.id
_entity.type
_entity.pdbx_description
1 polymer ?
#
loop_
_entity_poly.entity_id
_entity_poly.type
_entity_poly.pdbx_seq_one_letter_code
_entity_poly.pdbx_strand_id
1 'polypeptide(L)'
;MNIHRSQQADLIKKVTRVAKGILVTSILSLLLVLVLATLPKIESSRFKLGICSVTATKLITAQDKRLQCDCIKRNTNAKCTIYYPCLQIYVSYNNRSEHDALVVRDRRQITKECSYILRDSECGTTADVYKHVNVFLEQWGSKSSSYKCYHNPRIPARVILINNALSTVLAATLTLISSVGVVIGLLLFCLKKQISLIMFKRVRRFRGNEQLVSLAQGSAIDDEIEY
;
A
#
# COMPACT_ATOMS: atom_id res chain seq x y z
N MET A 1 50.31 3.81 16.42
CA MET A 1 49.69 4.03 15.08
C MET A 1 48.66 2.95 14.67
N ASN A 2 48.62 1.75 15.29
CA ASN A 2 47.72 0.65 14.88
C ASN A 2 46.26 0.74 15.39
N ILE A 3 46.01 1.41 16.52
CA ILE A 3 44.67 1.49 17.15
C ILE A 3 43.67 2.32 16.31
N HIS A 4 44.17 3.36 15.62
CA HIS A 4 43.34 4.25 14.81
C HIS A 4 42.85 3.59 13.51
N ARG A 5 43.59 2.58 13.00
CA ARG A 5 43.25 1.79 11.80
C ARG A 5 42.19 0.73 12.09
N SER A 6 42.25 0.06 13.24
CA SER A 6 41.26 -0.95 13.63
C SER A 6 39.89 -0.34 13.92
N GLN A 7 39.85 0.78 14.66
CA GLN A 7 38.61 1.53 14.91
C GLN A 7 37.94 2.03 13.62
N GLN A 8 38.72 2.52 12.64
CA GLN A 8 38.18 2.94 11.35
C GLN A 8 37.64 1.77 10.51
N ALA A 9 38.28 0.58 10.55
CA ALA A 9 37.81 -0.60 9.83
C ALA A 9 36.47 -1.12 10.35
N ASP A 10 36.27 -1.09 11.67
CA ASP A 10 35.00 -1.49 12.30
C ASP A 10 33.86 -0.50 12.02
N LEU A 11 34.16 0.80 12.01
CA LEU A 11 33.22 1.83 11.58
C LEU A 11 32.77 1.62 10.12
N ILE A 12 33.70 1.33 9.20
CA ILE A 12 33.38 1.06 7.79
C ILE A 12 32.51 -0.20 7.64
N LYS A 13 32.81 -1.27 8.39
CA LYS A 13 31.99 -2.50 8.38
C LYS A 13 30.57 -2.24 8.91
N LYS A 14 30.44 -1.50 10.02
CA LYS A 14 29.13 -1.11 10.59
C LYS A 14 28.32 -0.26 9.62
N VAL A 15 28.92 0.78 9.02
CA VAL A 15 28.27 1.64 8.02
C VAL A 15 27.85 0.84 6.78
N THR A 16 28.70 -0.08 6.31
CA THR A 16 28.35 -0.95 5.17
C THR A 16 27.15 -1.85 5.48
N ARG A 17 27.10 -2.43 6.68
CA ARG A 17 26.00 -3.30 7.11
C ARG A 17 24.69 -2.52 7.20
N VAL A 18 24.73 -1.32 7.77
CA VAL A 18 23.57 -0.42 7.88
C VAL A 18 23.11 0.04 6.49
N ALA A 19 24.01 0.49 5.62
CA ALA A 19 23.67 0.93 4.27
C ALA A 19 23.05 -0.19 3.43
N LYS A 20 23.60 -1.41 3.49
CA LYS A 20 23.01 -2.59 2.84
C LYS A 20 21.62 -2.90 3.39
N GLY A 21 21.45 -2.84 4.72
CA GLY A 21 20.16 -3.03 5.37
C GLY A 21 19.11 -2.05 4.87
N ILE A 22 19.42 -0.75 4.89
CA ILE A 22 18.52 0.32 4.41
C ILE A 22 18.17 0.14 2.94
N LEU A 23 19.12 -0.21 2.08
CA LEU A 23 18.86 -0.42 0.66
C LEU A 23 17.91 -1.61 0.43
N VAL A 24 18.18 -2.74 1.07
CA VAL A 24 17.35 -3.95 0.93
C VAL A 24 15.93 -3.69 1.44
N THR A 25 15.77 -3.08 2.61
CA THR A 25 14.43 -2.78 3.16
C THR A 25 13.69 -1.75 2.31
N SER A 26 14.37 -0.72 1.80
CA SER A 26 13.74 0.30 0.94
C SER A 26 13.32 -0.25 -0.42
N ILE A 27 14.10 -1.17 -1.00
CA ILE A 27 13.71 -1.84 -2.26
C ILE A 27 12.51 -2.76 -2.01
N LEU A 28 12.52 -3.55 -0.94
CA LEU A 28 11.41 -4.41 -0.59
C LEU A 28 10.13 -3.60 -0.31
N SER A 29 10.25 -2.48 0.40
CA SER A 29 9.09 -1.60 0.65
C SER A 29 8.57 -0.96 -0.64
N LEU A 30 9.45 -0.53 -1.55
CA LEU A 30 9.03 -0.03 -2.88
C LEU A 30 8.27 -1.08 -3.67
N LEU A 31 8.77 -2.32 -3.72
CA LEU A 31 8.10 -3.43 -4.39
C LEU A 31 6.73 -3.71 -3.76
N LEU A 32 6.65 -3.73 -2.43
CA LEU A 32 5.39 -3.92 -1.72
C LEU A 32 4.38 -2.82 -2.05
N VAL A 33 4.81 -1.56 -2.04
CA VAL A 33 3.95 -0.41 -2.39
C VAL A 33 3.49 -0.49 -3.84
N LEU A 34 4.38 -0.89 -4.76
CA LEU A 34 4.03 -1.09 -6.16
C LEU A 34 2.92 -2.15 -6.28
N VAL A 35 3.06 -3.31 -5.64
CA VAL A 35 2.04 -4.37 -5.65
C VAL A 35 0.73 -3.86 -5.03
N LEU A 36 0.78 -3.27 -3.84
CA LEU A 36 -0.40 -2.78 -3.13
C LEU A 36 -1.14 -1.65 -3.87
N ALA A 37 -0.44 -0.84 -4.67
CA ALA A 37 -1.06 0.23 -5.46
C ALA A 37 -1.53 -0.24 -6.85
N THR A 38 -0.77 -1.11 -7.51
CA THR A 38 -1.06 -1.55 -8.88
C THR A 38 -2.20 -2.55 -8.93
N LEU A 39 -2.24 -3.54 -8.02
CA LEU A 39 -3.29 -4.57 -8.02
C LEU A 39 -4.70 -3.95 -7.90
N PRO A 40 -5.00 -3.09 -6.91
CA PRO A 40 -6.31 -2.47 -6.79
C PRO A 40 -6.68 -1.59 -7.99
N LYS A 41 -5.69 -0.98 -8.66
CA LYS A 41 -5.90 -0.17 -9.88
C LYS A 41 -6.23 -1.04 -11.09
N ILE A 42 -5.48 -2.13 -11.30
CA ILE A 42 -5.72 -3.09 -12.39
C ILE A 42 -7.12 -3.72 -12.24
N GLU A 43 -7.51 -4.06 -11.01
CA GLU A 43 -8.86 -4.56 -10.76
C GLU A 43 -9.93 -3.48 -10.99
N SER A 44 -9.66 -2.23 -10.57
CA SER A 44 -10.58 -1.11 -10.74
C SER A 44 -10.79 -0.76 -12.22
N SER A 45 -9.74 -0.82 -13.03
CA SER A 45 -9.80 -0.49 -14.47
C SER A 45 -10.61 -1.50 -15.29
N ARG A 46 -10.91 -2.69 -14.74
CA ARG A 46 -11.80 -3.67 -15.39
C ARG A 46 -13.26 -3.25 -15.35
N PHE A 47 -13.62 -2.27 -14.50
CA PHE A 47 -14.97 -1.78 -14.37
C PHE A 47 -15.15 -0.52 -15.22
N LYS A 48 -16.10 -0.57 -16.16
CA LYS A 48 -16.44 0.53 -17.05
C LYS A 48 -17.55 1.37 -16.42
N LEU A 49 -17.33 2.68 -16.37
CA LEU A 49 -18.35 3.64 -15.97
C LEU A 49 -19.48 3.66 -16.99
N GLY A 50 -20.73 3.77 -16.53
CA GLY A 50 -21.89 4.00 -17.39
C GLY A 50 -23.09 4.44 -16.56
N ILE A 51 -24.26 4.40 -17.18
CA ILE A 51 -25.53 4.75 -16.54
C ILE A 51 -26.29 3.47 -16.24
N CYS A 52 -26.69 3.27 -14.99
CA CYS A 52 -27.57 2.19 -14.58
C CYS A 52 -28.96 2.75 -14.32
N SER A 53 -29.97 2.17 -14.96
CA SER A 53 -31.38 2.49 -14.74
C SER A 53 -32.03 1.39 -13.93
N VAL A 54 -32.73 1.74 -12.84
CA VAL A 54 -33.37 0.76 -11.96
C VAL A 54 -34.51 0.07 -12.68
N THR A 55 -34.49 -1.26 -12.70
CA THR A 55 -35.54 -2.08 -13.32
C THR A 55 -36.46 -2.67 -12.27
N ALA A 56 -35.90 -3.17 -11.16
CA ALA A 56 -36.66 -3.76 -10.08
C ALA A 56 -35.96 -3.58 -8.73
N THR A 57 -36.77 -3.48 -7.69
CA THR A 57 -36.29 -3.47 -6.30
C THR A 57 -37.09 -4.48 -5.50
N LYS A 58 -36.40 -5.37 -4.79
CA LYS A 58 -36.98 -6.44 -3.98
C LYS A 58 -36.48 -6.31 -2.55
N LEU A 59 -37.39 -6.41 -1.60
CA LEU A 59 -37.08 -6.43 -0.17
C LEU A 59 -37.37 -7.83 0.38
N ILE A 60 -36.32 -8.57 0.71
CA ILE A 60 -36.43 -9.94 1.22
C ILE A 60 -36.50 -9.90 2.74
N THR A 61 -37.65 -10.30 3.29
CA THR A 61 -37.96 -10.30 4.73
C THR A 61 -38.06 -11.70 5.33
N ALA A 62 -37.89 -12.75 4.52
CA ALA A 62 -37.90 -14.15 4.96
C ALA A 62 -36.81 -14.41 6.01
N GLN A 63 -37.13 -15.12 7.10
CA GLN A 63 -36.24 -15.26 8.26
C GLN A 63 -34.87 -15.87 7.93
N ASP A 64 -34.84 -16.84 7.02
CA ASP A 64 -33.63 -17.54 6.55
C ASP A 64 -32.71 -16.67 5.66
N LYS A 65 -33.24 -15.56 5.13
CA LYS A 65 -32.53 -14.66 4.22
C LYS A 65 -32.30 -13.26 4.80
N ARG A 66 -32.62 -13.05 6.07
CA ARG A 66 -32.32 -11.80 6.77
C ARG A 66 -30.82 -11.69 7.00
N LEU A 67 -30.34 -10.47 6.87
CA LEU A 67 -28.98 -10.12 7.27
C LEU A 67 -28.96 -9.91 8.78
N GLN A 68 -27.81 -10.17 9.40
CA GLN A 68 -27.58 -9.89 10.81
C GLN A 68 -26.46 -8.85 10.97
N CYS A 69 -26.55 -8.02 12.01
CA CYS A 69 -25.44 -7.23 12.49
C CYS A 69 -25.36 -7.30 14.02
N ASP A 70 -24.14 -7.26 14.55
CA ASP A 70 -23.91 -7.28 15.99
C ASP A 70 -23.83 -5.84 16.52
N CYS A 71 -24.71 -5.50 17.47
CA CYS A 71 -24.82 -4.14 17.97
C CYS A 71 -23.81 -3.88 19.09
N ILE A 72 -23.14 -2.72 19.05
CA ILE A 72 -22.12 -2.35 20.03
C ILE A 72 -22.82 -1.87 21.31
N LYS A 73 -23.05 -2.77 22.26
CA LYS A 73 -23.47 -2.39 23.62
C LYS A 73 -22.25 -1.96 24.44
N ARG A 74 -22.22 -0.68 24.84
CA ARG A 74 -21.10 -0.07 25.58
C ARG A 74 -20.87 -0.58 27.01
N ASN A 75 -21.73 -1.39 27.63
CA ASN A 75 -21.60 -1.67 29.08
C ASN A 75 -22.23 -2.97 29.61
N THR A 76 -22.59 -3.93 28.76
CA THR A 76 -23.17 -5.21 29.23
C THR A 76 -22.66 -6.36 28.37
N ASN A 77 -22.22 -7.46 28.98
CA ASN A 77 -21.77 -8.70 28.30
C ASN A 77 -22.88 -9.42 27.49
N ALA A 78 -24.03 -8.78 27.28
CA ALA A 78 -25.12 -9.31 26.49
C ALA A 78 -24.82 -9.14 24.99
N LYS A 79 -24.68 -10.26 24.28
CA LYS A 79 -24.66 -10.27 22.81
C LYS A 79 -25.96 -9.66 22.30
N CYS A 80 -25.84 -8.67 21.43
CA CYS A 80 -26.96 -8.01 20.78
C CYS A 80 -26.82 -8.24 19.28
N THR A 81 -27.81 -8.90 18.70
CA THR A 81 -27.85 -9.17 17.25
C THR A 81 -29.14 -8.63 16.70
N ILE A 82 -29.05 -7.79 15.67
CA ILE A 82 -30.19 -7.17 14.98
C ILE A 82 -30.32 -7.83 13.62
N TYR A 83 -31.52 -8.30 13.31
CA TYR A 83 -31.86 -8.86 12.00
C TYR A 83 -32.59 -7.80 11.15
N TYR A 84 -32.19 -7.68 9.89
CA TYR A 84 -32.75 -6.71 8.96
C TYR A 84 -32.93 -7.31 7.56
N PRO A 85 -33.82 -6.75 6.73
CA PRO A 85 -34.14 -7.33 5.43
C PRO A 85 -32.98 -7.19 4.44
N CYS A 86 -32.86 -8.17 3.53
CA CYS A 86 -31.94 -8.11 2.40
C CYS A 86 -32.58 -7.29 1.28
N LEU A 87 -32.00 -6.15 0.97
CA LEU A 87 -32.42 -5.31 -0.15
C LEU A 87 -31.71 -5.76 -1.44
N GLN A 88 -32.46 -5.97 -2.51
CA GLN A 88 -31.93 -6.26 -3.84
C GLN A 88 -32.43 -5.23 -4.84
N ILE A 89 -31.50 -4.52 -5.48
CA ILE A 89 -31.77 -3.54 -6.53
C ILE A 89 -31.19 -4.09 -7.83
N TYR A 90 -32.04 -4.22 -8.83
CA TYR A 90 -31.72 -4.68 -10.17
C TYR A 90 -31.73 -3.49 -11.12
N VAL A 91 -30.75 -3.45 -12.02
CA VAL A 91 -30.58 -2.36 -12.97
C VAL A 91 -30.24 -2.86 -14.37
N SER A 92 -30.59 -2.05 -15.37
CA SER A 92 -30.12 -2.17 -16.74
C SER A 92 -28.92 -1.25 -16.97
N TYR A 93 -27.80 -1.79 -17.47
CA TYR A 93 -26.60 -1.02 -17.78
C TYR A 93 -26.69 -0.43 -19.19
N ASN A 94 -26.59 0.90 -19.28
CA ASN A 94 -26.73 1.71 -20.51
C ASN A 94 -28.00 1.40 -21.32
N ASN A 95 -29.06 0.89 -20.67
CA ASN A 95 -30.28 0.40 -21.34
C ASN A 95 -29.99 -0.64 -22.44
N ARG A 96 -28.89 -1.40 -22.32
CA ARG A 96 -28.42 -2.37 -23.31
C ARG A 96 -28.26 -3.77 -22.75
N SER A 97 -28.32 -3.93 -21.44
CA SER A 97 -28.12 -5.24 -20.84
C SER A 97 -29.36 -6.11 -21.06
N GLU A 98 -29.14 -7.23 -21.74
CA GLU A 98 -30.12 -8.28 -22.00
C GLU A 98 -30.63 -8.93 -20.70
N HIS A 99 -29.87 -8.79 -19.61
CA HIS A 99 -30.17 -9.30 -18.28
C HIS A 99 -30.01 -8.18 -17.25
N ASP A 100 -30.88 -8.18 -16.25
CA ASP A 100 -30.80 -7.27 -15.12
C ASP A 100 -29.61 -7.64 -14.22
N ALA A 101 -28.79 -6.64 -13.88
CA ALA A 101 -27.65 -6.80 -12.99
C ALA A 101 -28.01 -6.38 -11.56
N LEU A 102 -27.57 -7.16 -10.56
CA LEU A 102 -27.72 -6.78 -9.16
C LEU A 102 -26.70 -5.70 -8.81
N VAL A 103 -27.19 -4.62 -8.22
CA VAL A 103 -26.38 -3.53 -7.68
C VAL A 103 -25.74 -3.98 -6.39
N VAL A 104 -24.46 -3.69 -6.21
CA VAL A 104 -23.74 -3.82 -4.94
C VAL A 104 -22.96 -2.53 -4.64
N ARG A 105 -22.69 -2.26 -3.37
CA ARG A 105 -22.03 -1.01 -2.96
C ARG A 105 -20.64 -0.84 -3.58
N ASP A 106 -19.80 -1.85 -3.45
CA ASP A 106 -18.40 -1.81 -3.89
C ASP A 106 -17.88 -3.20 -4.27
N ARG A 107 -16.62 -3.26 -4.71
CA ARG A 107 -15.95 -4.49 -5.13
C ARG A 107 -15.86 -5.55 -4.02
N ARG A 108 -15.80 -5.17 -2.75
CA ARG A 108 -15.71 -6.12 -1.61
C ARG A 108 -17.02 -6.88 -1.42
N GLN A 109 -18.12 -6.32 -1.91
CA GLN A 109 -19.46 -6.90 -1.80
C GLN A 109 -19.92 -7.58 -3.10
N ILE A 110 -19.05 -7.79 -4.09
CA ILE A 110 -19.47 -8.29 -5.41
C ILE A 110 -20.07 -9.70 -5.40
N THR A 111 -19.64 -10.53 -4.44
CA THR A 111 -20.16 -11.90 -4.23
C THR A 111 -21.42 -11.94 -3.39
N LYS A 112 -21.85 -10.80 -2.84
CA LYS A 112 -23.02 -10.74 -1.95
C LYS A 112 -24.30 -10.72 -2.77
N GLU A 113 -25.37 -11.21 -2.15
CA GLU A 113 -26.70 -11.30 -2.76
C GLU A 113 -27.60 -10.12 -2.42
N CYS A 114 -27.14 -9.23 -1.54
CA CYS A 114 -27.86 -8.03 -1.13
C CYS A 114 -27.10 -6.79 -1.61
N SER A 115 -27.84 -5.80 -2.08
CA SER A 115 -27.31 -4.52 -2.57
C SER A 115 -26.77 -3.63 -1.47
N TYR A 116 -27.31 -3.76 -0.26
CA TYR A 116 -26.89 -3.02 0.92
C TYR A 116 -26.62 -3.97 2.09
N ILE A 117 -25.43 -3.84 2.66
CA ILE A 117 -25.00 -4.51 3.89
C ILE A 117 -24.42 -3.44 4.79
N LEU A 118 -24.96 -3.34 6.01
CA LEU A 118 -24.47 -2.39 7.00
C LEU A 118 -23.05 -2.74 7.45
N ARG A 119 -22.29 -1.73 7.83
CA ARG A 119 -21.04 -1.93 8.56
C ARG A 119 -21.35 -2.17 10.03
N ASP A 120 -20.51 -2.93 10.72
CA ASP A 120 -20.70 -3.20 12.16
C ASP A 120 -20.75 -1.91 12.99
N SER A 121 -20.00 -0.88 12.58
CA SER A 121 -20.04 0.45 13.21
C SER A 121 -21.36 1.20 13.05
N GLU A 122 -22.17 0.83 12.05
CA GLU A 122 -23.49 1.41 11.75
C GLU A 122 -24.62 0.62 12.43
N CYS A 123 -24.30 -0.50 13.10
CA CYS A 123 -25.24 -1.34 13.84
C CYS A 123 -25.48 -0.75 15.25
N GLY A 124 -26.33 0.28 15.29
CA GLY A 124 -26.81 0.92 16.52
C GLY A 124 -28.06 0.23 17.06
N THR A 125 -29.21 0.91 16.97
CA THR A 125 -30.51 0.33 17.31
C THR A 125 -31.21 -0.27 16.09
N THR A 126 -32.26 -1.08 16.31
CA THR A 126 -33.09 -1.60 15.21
C THR A 126 -33.66 -0.46 14.35
N ALA A 127 -34.08 0.65 14.96
CA ALA A 127 -34.59 1.81 14.23
C ALA A 127 -33.52 2.44 13.33
N ASP A 128 -32.28 2.56 13.82
CA ASP A 128 -31.17 3.09 13.03
C ASP A 128 -30.84 2.19 11.84
N VAL A 129 -30.81 0.87 12.07
CA VAL A 129 -30.53 -0.11 11.01
C VAL A 129 -31.56 0.01 9.89
N TYR A 130 -32.85 0.06 10.22
CA TYR A 130 -33.92 0.23 9.24
C TYR A 130 -33.89 1.59 8.56
N LYS A 131 -33.52 2.65 9.28
CA LYS A 131 -33.31 3.98 8.71
C LYS A 131 -32.20 3.95 7.65
N HIS A 132 -31.08 3.30 7.92
CA HIS A 132 -29.99 3.15 6.95
C HIS A 132 -30.42 2.39 5.68
N VAL A 133 -31.16 1.29 5.83
CA VAL A 133 -31.71 0.53 4.70
C VAL A 133 -32.65 1.39 3.87
N ASN A 134 -33.56 2.14 4.52
CA ASN A 134 -34.52 3.00 3.84
C ASN A 134 -33.85 4.16 3.10
N VAL A 135 -32.86 4.82 3.72
CA VAL A 135 -32.09 5.89 3.06
C VAL A 135 -31.38 5.35 1.81
N PHE A 136 -30.81 4.15 1.88
CA PHE A 136 -30.18 3.54 0.72
C PHE A 136 -31.21 3.19 -0.37
N LEU A 137 -32.37 2.68 0.02
CA LEU A 137 -33.48 2.37 -0.88
C LEU A 137 -34.01 3.62 -1.60
N GLU A 138 -34.20 4.72 -0.88
CA GLU A 138 -34.64 5.99 -1.45
C GLU A 138 -33.62 6.56 -2.43
N GLN A 139 -32.33 6.46 -2.09
CA GLN A 139 -31.26 7.00 -2.91
C GLN A 139 -31.02 6.19 -4.20
N TRP A 140 -31.14 4.85 -4.16
CA TRP A 140 -30.68 3.98 -5.25
C TRP A 140 -31.74 3.02 -5.80
N GLY A 141 -32.87 2.82 -5.13
CA GLY A 141 -33.85 1.77 -5.45
C GLY A 141 -35.16 2.27 -6.07
N SER A 142 -35.29 3.56 -6.36
CA SER A 142 -36.46 4.09 -7.07
C SER A 142 -36.49 3.63 -8.53
N LYS A 143 -37.62 3.05 -8.99
CA LYS A 143 -37.76 2.45 -10.34
C LYS A 143 -37.52 3.41 -11.52
N SER A 144 -37.63 4.72 -11.31
CA SER A 144 -37.39 5.73 -12.35
C SER A 144 -36.01 6.40 -12.21
N SER A 145 -35.21 6.01 -11.22
CA SER A 145 -33.90 6.59 -11.04
C SER A 145 -32.87 5.96 -11.98
N SER A 146 -31.94 6.79 -12.42
CA SER A 146 -30.76 6.37 -13.15
C SER A 146 -29.55 7.05 -12.55
N TYR A 147 -28.46 6.30 -12.43
CA TYR A 147 -27.25 6.81 -11.78
C TYR A 147 -25.99 6.24 -12.38
N LYS A 148 -24.88 6.91 -12.10
CA LYS A 148 -23.56 6.44 -12.48
C LYS A 148 -23.22 5.17 -11.71
N CYS A 149 -22.84 4.14 -12.45
CA CYS A 149 -22.44 2.85 -11.91
C CYS A 149 -21.26 2.31 -12.71
N TYR A 150 -20.63 1.25 -12.20
CA TYR A 150 -19.56 0.59 -12.92
C TYR A 150 -19.86 -0.87 -13.17
N HIS A 151 -19.65 -1.29 -14.42
CA HIS A 151 -19.95 -2.63 -14.88
C HIS A 151 -18.67 -3.33 -15.38
N ASN A 152 -18.49 -4.59 -15.01
CA ASN A 152 -17.42 -5.44 -15.50
C ASN A 152 -18.02 -6.54 -16.41
N PRO A 153 -17.69 -6.57 -17.71
CA PRO A 153 -18.22 -7.57 -18.64
C PRO A 153 -17.95 -9.03 -18.25
N ARG A 154 -16.93 -9.29 -17.43
CA ARG A 154 -16.64 -10.65 -16.91
C ARG A 154 -17.62 -11.10 -15.82
N ILE A 155 -18.38 -10.18 -15.24
CA ILE A 155 -19.36 -10.43 -14.17
C ILE A 155 -20.67 -9.72 -14.55
N PRO A 156 -21.38 -10.18 -15.61
CA PRO A 156 -22.57 -9.52 -16.16
C PRO A 156 -23.71 -9.35 -15.15
N ALA A 157 -23.85 -10.28 -14.20
CA ALA A 157 -24.92 -10.28 -13.21
C ALA A 157 -24.76 -9.24 -12.08
N ARG A 158 -23.70 -8.41 -12.11
CA ARG A 158 -23.35 -7.47 -11.04
C ARG A 158 -22.90 -6.11 -11.58
N VAL A 159 -23.29 -5.06 -10.86
CA VAL A 159 -22.72 -3.72 -11.02
C VAL A 159 -22.35 -3.14 -9.67
N ILE A 160 -21.35 -2.27 -9.65
CA ILE A 160 -20.91 -1.60 -8.41
C ILE A 160 -21.26 -0.11 -8.45
N LEU A 161 -21.65 0.45 -7.31
CA LEU A 161 -21.88 1.90 -7.17
C LEU A 161 -20.57 2.67 -7.03
N ILE A 162 -19.64 2.14 -6.23
CA ILE A 162 -18.40 2.81 -5.86
C ILE A 162 -17.21 2.00 -6.35
N ASN A 163 -16.42 2.59 -7.25
CA ASN A 163 -15.16 2.02 -7.73
C ASN A 163 -13.96 2.75 -7.11
N ASN A 164 -13.84 2.71 -5.78
CA ASN A 164 -12.70 3.33 -5.11
C ASN A 164 -11.45 2.47 -5.35
N ALA A 165 -10.44 3.01 -6.03
CA ALA A 165 -9.08 2.50 -5.97
C ALA A 165 -8.38 3.00 -4.69
N LEU A 166 -7.27 2.37 -4.31
CA LEU A 166 -6.40 2.87 -3.24
C LEU A 166 -6.10 4.36 -3.51
N SER A 167 -6.30 5.21 -2.50
CA SER A 167 -6.13 6.66 -2.66
C SER A 167 -4.77 6.95 -3.27
N THR A 168 -4.76 7.69 -4.36
CA THR A 168 -3.54 8.14 -5.05
C THR A 168 -2.58 8.84 -4.09
N VAL A 169 -3.13 9.53 -3.09
CA VAL A 169 -2.37 10.20 -2.03
C VAL A 169 -1.62 9.19 -1.16
N LEU A 170 -2.26 8.09 -0.76
CA LEU A 170 -1.63 7.06 0.08
C LEU A 170 -0.52 6.32 -0.69
N ALA A 171 -0.75 6.04 -1.97
CA ALA A 171 0.27 5.46 -2.83
C ALA A 171 1.47 6.40 -3.02
N ALA A 172 1.21 7.69 -3.26
CA ALA A 172 2.25 8.70 -3.43
C ALA A 172 3.11 8.88 -2.17
N THR A 173 2.50 9.00 -0.99
CA THR A 173 3.24 9.16 0.27
C THR A 173 4.12 7.95 0.58
N LEU A 174 3.60 6.73 0.38
CA LEU A 174 4.36 5.49 0.58
C LEU A 174 5.54 5.35 -0.40
N THR A 175 5.37 5.78 -1.66
CA THR A 175 6.47 5.81 -2.63
C THR A 175 7.54 6.83 -2.28
N LEU A 176 7.14 8.03 -1.83
CA LEU A 176 8.06 9.10 -1.44
C LEU A 176 8.95 8.66 -0.27
N ILE A 177 8.36 8.11 0.79
CA ILE A 177 9.10 7.65 1.98
C ILE A 177 10.14 6.59 1.59
N SER A 178 9.74 5.62 0.75
CA SER A 178 10.65 4.55 0.34
C SER A 178 11.75 5.05 -0.61
N SER A 179 11.45 6.03 -1.48
CA SER A 179 12.44 6.64 -2.37
C SER A 179 13.53 7.41 -1.62
N VAL A 180 13.17 8.13 -0.55
CA VAL A 180 14.13 8.82 0.33
C VAL A 180 15.09 7.82 0.99
N GLY A 181 14.57 6.66 1.44
CA GLY A 181 15.39 5.58 1.98
C GLY A 181 16.45 5.06 0.99
N VAL A 182 16.10 4.93 -0.30
CA VAL A 182 17.06 4.55 -1.36
C VAL A 182 18.14 5.62 -1.53
N VAL A 183 17.76 6.90 -1.60
CA VAL A 183 18.72 8.02 -1.74
C VAL A 183 19.71 8.05 -0.56
N ILE A 184 19.22 7.92 0.67
CA ILE A 184 20.06 7.86 1.87
C ILE A 184 21.00 6.65 1.84
N GLY A 185 20.48 5.47 1.48
CA GLY A 185 21.29 4.25 1.36
C GLY A 185 22.41 4.38 0.31
N LEU A 186 22.11 5.00 -0.84
CA LEU A 186 23.10 5.28 -1.90
C LEU A 186 24.13 6.31 -1.45
N LEU A 187 23.72 7.37 -0.76
CA LEU A 187 24.64 8.37 -0.22
C LEU A 187 25.62 7.74 0.77
N LEU A 188 25.15 6.90 1.69
CA LEU A 188 26.01 6.16 2.62
C LEU A 188 26.98 5.21 1.92
N PHE A 189 26.54 4.57 0.82
CA PHE A 189 27.41 3.72 0.00
C PHE A 189 28.47 4.52 -0.76
N CYS A 190 28.10 5.68 -1.31
CA CYS A 190 29.03 6.61 -1.97
C CYS A 190 30.06 7.19 -0.98
N LEU A 191 29.64 7.56 0.23
CA LEU A 191 30.52 8.02 1.30
C LEU A 191 31.55 6.94 1.66
N LYS A 192 31.13 5.67 1.78
CA LYS A 192 32.08 4.56 1.96
C LYS A 192 33.12 4.51 0.84
N LYS A 193 32.69 4.60 -0.43
CA LYS A 193 33.59 4.52 -1.59
C LYS A 193 34.61 5.67 -1.58
N GLN A 194 34.16 6.89 -1.25
CA GLN A 194 35.02 8.07 -1.12
C GLN A 194 36.02 7.92 0.03
N ILE A 195 35.58 7.50 1.22
CA ILE A 195 36.45 7.27 2.39
C ILE A 195 37.50 6.18 2.07
N SER A 196 37.09 5.10 1.40
CA SER A 196 38.00 4.02 1.00
C SER A 196 39.04 4.49 -0.03
N LEU A 197 38.66 5.34 -0.99
CA LEU A 197 39.57 5.91 -1.99
C LEU A 197 40.56 6.90 -1.35
N ILE A 198 40.10 7.75 -0.44
CA ILE A 198 40.96 8.68 0.31
C ILE A 198 41.97 7.89 1.15
N MET A 199 41.53 6.84 1.84
CA MET A 199 42.41 5.97 2.62
C MET A 199 43.45 5.29 1.73
N PHE A 200 43.06 4.76 0.57
CA PHE A 200 44.00 4.14 -0.37
C PHE A 200 45.03 5.13 -0.92
N LYS A 201 44.60 6.36 -1.27
CA LYS A 201 45.52 7.45 -1.65
C LYS A 201 46.47 7.83 -0.52
N ARG A 202 45.99 7.87 0.74
CA ARG A 202 46.80 8.18 1.92
C ARG A 202 47.83 7.09 2.18
N VAL A 203 47.44 5.82 2.10
CA VAL A 203 48.37 4.68 2.24
C VAL A 203 49.43 4.66 1.13
N ARG A 204 49.07 4.91 -0.13
CA ARG A 204 50.06 5.06 -1.21
C ARG A 204 51.06 6.19 -0.94
N ARG A 205 50.58 7.35 -0.46
CA ARG A 205 51.45 8.47 -0.11
C ARG A 205 52.41 8.13 1.03
N PHE A 206 51.91 7.48 2.09
CA PHE A 206 52.77 7.03 3.19
C PHE A 206 53.81 5.99 2.74
N ARG A 207 53.44 5.03 1.88
CA ARG A 207 54.37 4.01 1.37
C ARG A 207 55.44 4.60 0.42
N GLY A 208 55.07 5.60 -0.39
CA GLY A 208 56.03 6.35 -1.21
C GLY A 208 57.00 7.17 -0.37
N ASN A 209 56.51 7.81 0.71
CA ASN A 209 57.37 8.53 1.65
C ASN A 209 58.27 7.60 2.48
N GLU A 210 57.81 6.40 2.87
CA GLU A 210 58.66 5.41 3.54
C GLU A 210 59.81 4.93 2.63
N GLN A 211 59.56 4.72 1.33
CA GLN A 211 60.62 4.42 0.37
C GLN A 211 61.60 5.57 0.18
N LEU A 212 61.12 6.83 0.14
CA LEU A 212 61.97 8.03 0.08
C LEU A 212 62.81 8.23 1.35
N VAL A 213 62.27 7.92 2.53
CA VAL A 213 63.01 8.00 3.80
C VAL A 213 64.04 6.86 3.91
N SER A 214 63.73 5.64 3.46
CA SER A 214 64.72 4.56 3.39
C SER A 214 65.82 4.82 2.35
N LEU A 215 65.50 5.47 1.22
CA LEU A 215 66.51 5.90 0.24
C LEU A 215 67.38 7.05 0.79
N ALA A 216 66.81 7.98 1.54
CA ALA A 216 67.56 9.05 2.19
C ALA A 216 68.43 8.57 3.37
N GLN A 217 68.01 7.52 4.10
CA GLN A 217 68.82 6.90 5.16
C GLN A 217 69.90 5.96 4.62
N GLY A 218 69.68 5.30 3.47
CA GLY A 218 70.72 4.54 2.78
C GLY A 218 71.79 5.43 2.11
N SER A 219 71.43 6.66 1.75
CA SER A 219 72.34 7.65 1.16
C SER A 219 73.17 8.44 2.17
N ALA A 220 72.86 8.37 3.47
CA ALA A 220 73.55 9.13 4.51
C ALA A 220 74.60 8.31 5.29
N ILE A 221 74.84 7.06 4.89
CA ILE A 221 75.78 6.13 5.57
C ILE A 221 77.06 5.90 4.74
N ASP A 222 77.15 6.38 3.49
CA ASP A 222 78.30 6.13 2.60
C ASP A 222 79.31 7.29 2.49
N ASP A 223 79.22 8.35 3.30
CA ASP A 223 80.13 9.52 3.24
C ASP A 223 81.02 9.72 4.48
N GLU A 224 81.40 8.65 5.20
CA GLU A 224 82.53 8.67 6.13
C GLU A 224 83.32 7.36 6.04
N ILE A 225 84.38 7.30 5.21
CA ILE A 225 85.68 6.62 5.42
C ILE A 225 86.53 6.79 4.12
N GLU A 226 87.61 7.58 4.23
CA GLU A 226 88.85 7.70 3.43
C GLU A 226 89.25 9.19 3.47
N TYR A 227 90.29 9.66 4.17
CA TYR A 227 91.57 9.13 4.63
C TYR A 227 92.01 9.86 5.91
#